data_AF-A0A4Q5LI47-F1
#
_entry.id   AF-A0A4Q5LI47-F1
#
_cell.length_a   1.000
_cell.length_b   1.000
_cell.length_c   1.000
_cell.angle_alpha   90.00
_cell.angle_beta   90.00
_cell.angle_gamma   90.00
#
_symmetry.space_group_name_H-M   'P 1'
#
loop_
_entity.id
_entity.type
_entity.pdbx_description
1 polymer ?
#
loop_
_entity_poly.entity_id
_entity_poly.type
_entity_poly.pdbx_seq_one_letter_code
_entity_poly.pdbx_strand_id
1 'polypeptide(L)'
;MNANLTRLVASAQKPSRRIIGLMSGTSLDGLDVALCRCEGHGPATRVQVEQFRTVPYTDAIRQEIRRVFARREVELQHLTLLNAWLGRLHGHLVLDCLAEWNIEPGAVDAIASHGQTVFHAPRHQHGLPDWPDATLQLGDGDHLAVQTGILTISDFRQKHVAAGGQGAPLAVYGDYLIFSQPGEDRLLLNLGGIANFTYLPGSLAAPDVFSTDTGPGNTLLDAFVRMYYPTQEYDEGGALAAQGTVHPALLAQLLAHPFFAEELPKTTGPELFNPDYVRAAQARTATGHLSPLDLLATLTEFSAAGVALAVERAFGAQRPFWAYASGGGMHNPVLMAALQRRLPQCRFATTEALGIAPDAKEAVLFAILANETLAGEPMPIGAGQQRVPAVALGKISFPG
;
A
#
# COMPACT_ATOMS: atom_id res chain seq x y z
N MET A 1 4.05 -36.80 -18.13
CA MET A 1 3.63 -35.80 -17.11
C MET A 1 2.95 -34.66 -17.84
N ASN A 2 1.84 -34.12 -17.32
CA ASN A 2 1.13 -32.99 -17.93
C ASN A 2 2.10 -31.81 -18.13
N ALA A 3 2.14 -31.21 -19.33
CA ALA A 3 3.11 -30.19 -19.69
C ALA A 3 3.03 -28.93 -18.80
N ASN A 4 1.81 -28.54 -18.41
CA ASN A 4 1.59 -27.41 -17.50
C ASN A 4 2.13 -27.70 -16.10
N LEU A 5 1.92 -28.90 -15.57
CA LEU A 5 2.50 -29.31 -14.28
C LEU A 5 4.02 -29.35 -14.35
N THR A 6 4.60 -29.86 -15.44
CA THR A 6 6.04 -29.86 -15.66
C THR A 6 6.60 -28.43 -15.66
N ARG A 7 5.95 -27.48 -16.35
CA ARG A 7 6.37 -26.08 -16.39
C ARG A 7 6.25 -25.40 -15.03
N LEU A 8 5.15 -25.62 -14.31
CA LEU A 8 4.96 -25.12 -12.96
C LEU A 8 6.08 -25.58 -12.02
N VAL A 9 6.36 -26.89 -11.98
CA VAL A 9 7.43 -27.46 -11.15
C VAL A 9 8.79 -26.92 -11.58
N ALA A 10 9.06 -26.82 -12.88
CA ALA A 10 10.31 -26.25 -13.39
C ALA A 10 10.50 -24.79 -12.94
N SER A 11 9.47 -23.94 -13.05
CA SER A 11 9.53 -22.54 -12.61
C SER A 11 9.69 -22.43 -11.08
N ALA A 12 9.01 -23.27 -10.30
CA ALA A 12 9.16 -23.31 -8.85
C ALA A 12 10.60 -23.65 -8.41
N GLN A 13 11.24 -24.61 -9.09
CA GLN A 13 12.59 -25.10 -8.76
C GLN A 13 13.73 -24.17 -9.22
N LYS A 14 13.47 -23.17 -10.06
CA LYS A 14 14.51 -22.23 -10.49
C LYS A 14 15.05 -21.43 -9.28
N PRO A 15 16.37 -21.19 -9.20
CA PRO A 15 16.93 -20.30 -8.18
C PRO A 15 16.58 -18.82 -8.41
N SER A 16 16.26 -18.46 -9.65
CA SER A 16 15.92 -17.11 -10.12
C SER A 16 14.74 -17.21 -11.10
N ARG A 17 13.69 -16.43 -10.87
CA ARG A 17 12.41 -16.48 -11.60
C ARG A 17 12.09 -15.11 -12.17
N ARG A 18 11.67 -15.06 -13.43
CA ARG A 18 11.16 -13.82 -14.05
C ARG A 18 9.65 -13.76 -13.91
N ILE A 19 9.16 -12.83 -13.11
CA ILE A 19 7.75 -12.71 -12.78
C ILE A 19 7.26 -11.32 -13.16
N ILE A 20 6.18 -11.24 -13.93
CA ILE A 20 5.50 -9.98 -14.20
C ILE A 20 4.47 -9.76 -13.10
N GLY A 21 4.60 -8.68 -12.34
CA GLY A 21 3.57 -8.22 -11.43
C GLY A 21 2.63 -7.23 -12.11
N LEU A 22 1.32 -7.41 -11.90
CA LEU A 22 0.27 -6.52 -12.41
C LEU A 22 -0.55 -5.96 -11.26
N MET A 23 -0.69 -4.63 -11.25
CA MET A 23 -1.58 -3.92 -10.34
C MET A 23 -2.43 -2.91 -11.11
N SER A 24 -3.73 -2.91 -10.85
CA SER A 24 -4.62 -1.82 -11.24
C SER A 24 -5.36 -1.34 -10.00
N GLY A 25 -5.05 -0.10 -9.62
CA GLY A 25 -5.60 0.54 -8.43
C GLY A 25 -7.07 0.90 -8.56
N THR A 26 -7.64 1.40 -7.47
CA THR A 26 -9.01 1.94 -7.44
C THR A 26 -9.13 3.30 -8.12
N SER A 27 -8.00 3.96 -8.43
CA SER A 27 -7.94 5.20 -9.22
C SER A 27 -8.36 5.00 -10.68
N LEU A 28 -8.28 3.76 -11.20
CA LEU A 28 -8.57 3.41 -12.60
C LEU A 28 -7.73 4.21 -13.60
N ASP A 29 -6.55 4.65 -13.21
CA ASP A 29 -5.58 5.39 -14.02
C ASP A 29 -4.92 4.51 -15.08
N GLY A 30 -4.64 3.25 -14.76
CA GLY A 30 -4.04 2.31 -15.68
C GLY A 30 -3.77 0.93 -15.11
N LEU A 31 -2.90 0.21 -15.83
CA LEU A 31 -2.30 -1.05 -15.41
C LEU A 31 -0.80 -0.86 -15.22
N ASP A 32 -0.33 -1.02 -13.99
CA ASP A 32 1.09 -1.11 -13.68
C ASP A 32 1.60 -2.50 -14.03
N VAL A 33 2.66 -2.54 -14.84
CA VAL A 33 3.32 -3.76 -15.30
C VAL A 33 4.79 -3.71 -14.87
N ALA A 34 5.18 -4.58 -13.94
CA ALA A 34 6.56 -4.68 -13.45
C ALA A 34 7.14 -6.06 -13.78
N LEU A 35 8.14 -6.12 -14.65
CA LEU A 35 8.94 -7.34 -14.83
C LEU A 35 10.01 -7.39 -13.75
N CYS A 36 9.93 -8.41 -12.89
CA CYS A 36 10.82 -8.60 -11.76
C CYS A 36 11.63 -9.88 -11.93
N ARG A 37 12.91 -9.82 -11.54
CA ARG A 37 13.72 -11.01 -11.26
C ARG A 37 13.69 -11.27 -9.75
N CYS A 38 13.09 -12.39 -9.36
CA CYS A 38 12.99 -12.82 -7.98
C CYS A 38 13.94 -14.00 -7.72
N GLU A 39 14.79 -13.89 -6.70
CA GLU A 39 15.69 -14.95 -6.26
C GLU A 39 15.34 -15.38 -4.84
N GLY A 40 15.53 -16.67 -4.53
CA GLY A 40 15.16 -17.21 -3.23
C GLY A 40 13.65 -17.19 -2.96
N HIS A 41 13.29 -17.28 -1.69
CA HIS A 41 11.91 -17.23 -1.16
C HIS A 41 11.95 -16.86 0.34
N GLY A 42 10.82 -16.47 0.93
CA GLY A 42 10.73 -16.10 2.34
C GLY A 42 11.71 -14.97 2.71
N PRO A 43 12.35 -15.01 3.90
CA PRO A 43 13.33 -14.00 4.29
C PRO A 43 14.59 -13.92 3.40
N ALA A 44 14.80 -14.90 2.51
CA ALA A 44 15.90 -14.88 1.54
C ALA A 44 15.50 -14.28 0.18
N THR A 45 14.25 -13.83 0.02
CA THR A 45 13.75 -13.23 -1.22
C THR A 45 14.55 -11.98 -1.56
N ARG A 46 15.06 -11.94 -2.79
CA ARG A 46 15.67 -10.75 -3.39
C ARG A 46 14.92 -10.43 -4.66
N VAL A 47 14.64 -9.15 -4.89
CA VAL A 47 13.93 -8.69 -6.07
C VAL A 47 14.74 -7.62 -6.79
N GLN A 48 14.82 -7.74 -8.11
CA GLN A 48 15.30 -6.71 -9.00
C GLN A 48 14.21 -6.38 -10.00
N VAL A 49 13.82 -5.11 -10.09
CA VAL A 49 12.92 -4.63 -11.15
C VAL A 49 13.74 -4.50 -12.44
N GLU A 50 13.46 -5.36 -13.42
CA GLU A 50 14.13 -5.33 -14.73
C GLU A 50 13.48 -4.29 -15.65
N GLN A 51 12.15 -4.19 -15.61
CA GLN A 51 11.37 -3.22 -16.38
C GLN A 51 10.11 -2.81 -15.60
N PHE A 52 9.65 -1.59 -15.81
CA PHE A 52 8.40 -1.08 -15.24
C PHE A 52 7.70 -0.14 -16.22
N ARG A 53 6.37 -0.23 -16.30
CA ARG A 53 5.53 0.71 -17.05
C ARG A 53 4.14 0.78 -16.46
N THR A 54 3.60 1.98 -16.34
CA THR A 54 2.16 2.21 -16.18
C THR A 54 1.52 2.41 -17.54
N VAL A 55 0.60 1.51 -17.92
CA VAL A 55 -0.16 1.62 -19.17
C VAL A 55 -1.49 2.30 -18.88
N PRO A 56 -1.73 3.54 -19.36
CA PRO A 56 -2.92 4.30 -19.00
C PRO A 56 -4.18 3.67 -19.58
N TYR A 57 -5.25 3.65 -18.78
CA TYR A 57 -6.57 3.27 -19.28
C TYR A 57 -7.19 4.41 -20.08
N THR A 58 -7.69 4.09 -21.25
CA THR A 58 -8.50 5.01 -22.04
C THR A 58 -9.82 5.30 -21.31
N ASP A 59 -10.45 6.42 -21.64
CA ASP A 59 -11.76 6.77 -21.06
C ASP A 59 -12.80 5.69 -21.26
N ALA A 60 -12.80 5.00 -22.40
CA ALA A 60 -13.70 3.88 -22.66
C ALA A 60 -13.48 2.73 -21.67
N ILE A 61 -12.22 2.34 -21.42
CA ILE A 61 -11.88 1.30 -20.44
C ILE A 61 -12.36 1.72 -19.05
N ARG A 62 -12.07 2.96 -18.64
CA ARG A 62 -12.47 3.49 -17.33
C ARG A 62 -13.99 3.49 -17.17
N GLN A 63 -14.72 3.87 -18.21
CA GLN A 63 -16.18 3.91 -18.20
C GLN A 63 -16.77 2.51 -18.00
N GLU A 64 -16.28 1.49 -18.70
CA GLU A 64 -16.78 0.11 -18.52
C GLU A 64 -16.52 -0.40 -17.09
N ILE A 65 -15.33 -0.17 -16.53
CA ILE A 65 -15.03 -0.59 -15.14
C ILE A 65 -15.93 0.14 -14.12
N ARG A 66 -16.19 1.44 -14.32
CA ARG A 66 -17.05 2.27 -13.45
C ARG A 66 -18.52 1.81 -13.41
N ARG A 67 -18.97 1.02 -14.38
CA ARG A 67 -20.32 0.45 -14.38
C ARG A 67 -20.53 -0.56 -13.27
N VAL A 68 -19.46 -1.18 -12.76
CA VAL A 68 -19.53 -2.16 -11.67
C VAL A 68 -18.78 -1.75 -10.41
N PHE A 69 -17.81 -0.84 -10.53
CA PHE A 69 -16.93 -0.43 -9.43
C PHE A 69 -17.70 0.15 -8.23
N ALA A 70 -17.50 -0.46 -7.06
CA ALA A 70 -18.07 -0.04 -5.77
C ALA A 70 -19.61 0.09 -5.77
N ARG A 71 -20.31 -0.69 -6.61
CA ARG A 71 -21.77 -0.71 -6.67
C ARG A 71 -22.32 -1.98 -6.04
N ARG A 72 -23.39 -1.84 -5.25
CA ARG A 72 -24.11 -2.97 -4.64
C ARG A 72 -24.95 -3.74 -5.65
N GLU A 73 -25.48 -3.04 -6.65
CA GLU A 73 -26.32 -3.60 -7.71
C GLU A 73 -25.67 -3.31 -9.06
N VAL A 74 -25.48 -4.37 -9.84
CA VAL A 74 -24.88 -4.32 -11.17
C VAL A 74 -25.61 -5.32 -12.07
N GLU A 75 -25.54 -5.10 -13.37
CA GLU A 75 -26.05 -6.06 -14.35
C GLU A 75 -25.09 -7.27 -14.39
N LEU A 76 -25.59 -8.45 -14.05
CA LEU A 76 -24.80 -9.65 -13.83
C LEU A 76 -24.11 -10.15 -15.11
N GLN A 77 -24.79 -10.06 -16.26
CA GLN A 77 -24.20 -10.41 -17.54
C GLN A 77 -23.00 -9.50 -17.84
N HIS A 78 -23.12 -8.20 -17.63
CA HIS A 78 -22.05 -7.24 -17.81
C HIS A 78 -20.88 -7.50 -16.87
N LEU A 79 -21.12 -7.76 -15.58
CA LEU A 79 -20.07 -8.14 -14.63
C LEU A 79 -19.31 -9.39 -15.11
N THR A 80 -20.05 -10.39 -15.59
CA THR A 80 -19.49 -11.65 -16.10
C THR A 80 -18.63 -11.43 -17.34
N LEU A 81 -19.13 -10.65 -18.30
CA LEU A 81 -18.41 -10.31 -19.54
C LEU A 81 -17.17 -9.46 -19.25
N LEU A 82 -17.29 -8.50 -18.31
CA LEU A 82 -16.20 -7.62 -17.94
C LEU A 82 -15.03 -8.39 -17.33
N ASN A 83 -15.27 -9.46 -16.58
CA ASN A 83 -14.20 -10.31 -16.03
C ASN A 83 -13.28 -10.89 -17.12
N ALA A 84 -13.90 -11.52 -18.12
CA ALA A 84 -13.20 -12.10 -19.26
C ALA A 84 -12.54 -11.02 -20.13
N TRP A 85 -13.26 -9.92 -20.38
CA TRP A 85 -12.75 -8.80 -21.17
C TRP A 85 -11.52 -8.15 -20.53
N LEU A 86 -11.52 -7.93 -19.20
CA LEU A 86 -10.37 -7.40 -18.48
C LEU A 86 -9.17 -8.36 -18.52
N GLY A 87 -9.37 -9.67 -18.36
CA GLY A 87 -8.28 -10.66 -18.47
C GLY A 87 -7.61 -10.62 -19.84
N ARG A 88 -8.41 -10.52 -20.91
CA ARG A 88 -7.90 -10.35 -22.28
C ARG A 88 -7.25 -9.00 -22.54
N LEU A 89 -7.79 -7.92 -21.97
CA LEU A 89 -7.19 -6.60 -22.05
C LEU A 89 -5.80 -6.62 -21.40
N HIS A 90 -5.71 -7.04 -20.13
CA HIS A 90 -4.45 -7.13 -19.41
C HIS A 90 -3.44 -8.02 -20.13
N GLY A 91 -3.88 -9.13 -20.73
CA GLY A 91 -3.01 -9.99 -21.53
C GLY A 91 -2.44 -9.31 -22.76
N HIS A 92 -3.20 -8.44 -23.44
CA HIS A 92 -2.69 -7.65 -24.56
C HIS A 92 -1.66 -6.64 -24.05
N LEU A 93 -1.99 -5.91 -22.97
CA LEU A 93 -1.09 -4.91 -22.40
C LEU A 93 0.25 -5.53 -21.94
N VAL A 94 0.22 -6.74 -21.39
CA VAL A 94 1.42 -7.52 -21.02
C VAL A 94 2.26 -7.83 -22.26
N LEU A 95 1.64 -8.34 -23.33
CA LEU A 95 2.33 -8.68 -24.56
C LEU A 95 2.91 -7.45 -25.26
N ASP A 96 2.19 -6.32 -25.26
CA ASP A 96 2.68 -5.04 -25.79
C ASP A 96 3.90 -4.55 -25.01
N CYS A 97 3.87 -4.64 -23.67
CA CYS A 97 5.03 -4.29 -22.84
C CYS A 97 6.23 -5.22 -23.12
N LEU A 98 5.99 -6.53 -23.20
CA LEU A 98 7.04 -7.51 -23.52
C LEU A 98 7.68 -7.26 -24.89
N ALA A 99 6.87 -6.95 -25.91
CA ALA A 99 7.35 -6.61 -27.24
C ALA A 99 8.21 -5.33 -27.20
N GLU A 100 7.75 -4.28 -26.51
CA GLU A 100 8.53 -3.03 -26.34
C GLU A 100 9.85 -3.26 -25.61
N TRP A 101 9.86 -4.15 -24.62
CA TRP A 101 11.07 -4.52 -23.87
C TRP A 101 11.95 -5.54 -24.60
N ASN A 102 11.55 -6.01 -25.78
CA ASN A 102 12.22 -7.06 -26.55
C ASN A 102 12.42 -8.36 -25.74
N ILE A 103 11.38 -8.79 -25.02
CA ILE A 103 11.38 -9.98 -24.18
C ILE A 103 10.33 -10.96 -24.71
N GLU A 104 10.77 -12.15 -25.08
CA GLU A 104 9.87 -13.22 -25.49
C GLU A 104 8.98 -13.70 -24.31
N PRO A 105 7.68 -13.95 -24.51
CA PRO A 105 6.80 -14.48 -23.46
C PRO A 105 7.32 -15.77 -22.81
N GLY A 106 8.01 -16.62 -23.57
CA GLY A 106 8.62 -17.86 -23.06
C GLY A 106 9.77 -17.65 -22.06
N ALA A 107 10.33 -16.43 -21.98
CA ALA A 107 11.36 -16.07 -21.00
C ALA A 107 10.78 -15.66 -19.63
N VAL A 108 9.46 -15.55 -19.51
CA VAL A 108 8.73 -15.21 -18.29
C VAL A 108 8.19 -16.49 -17.64
N ASP A 109 8.48 -16.65 -16.35
CA ASP A 109 8.07 -17.81 -15.57
C ASP A 109 6.60 -17.73 -15.16
N ALA A 110 6.15 -16.56 -14.71
CA ALA A 110 4.78 -16.34 -14.29
C ALA A 110 4.33 -14.89 -14.45
N ILE A 111 3.03 -14.70 -14.56
CA ILE A 111 2.34 -13.42 -14.34
C ILE A 111 1.65 -13.49 -12.98
N ALA A 112 1.73 -12.42 -12.21
CA ALA A 112 1.06 -12.22 -10.95
C ALA A 112 0.03 -11.10 -11.11
N SER A 113 -1.25 -11.45 -11.24
CA SER A 113 -2.31 -10.48 -11.47
C SER A 113 -3.14 -10.22 -10.23
N HIS A 114 -3.09 -9.00 -9.70
CA HIS A 114 -4.10 -8.54 -8.75
C HIS A 114 -5.50 -8.49 -9.38
N GLY A 115 -5.56 -8.14 -10.67
CA GLY A 115 -6.78 -7.75 -11.35
C GLY A 115 -7.24 -6.33 -10.97
N GLN A 116 -8.51 -6.06 -11.22
CA GLN A 116 -9.20 -4.82 -10.86
C GLN A 116 -10.17 -5.11 -9.71
N THR A 117 -9.96 -4.49 -8.55
CA THR A 117 -10.95 -4.59 -7.46
C THR A 117 -12.23 -3.88 -7.90
N VAL A 118 -13.36 -4.60 -7.85
CA VAL A 118 -14.70 -4.03 -8.12
C VAL A 118 -15.55 -3.94 -6.87
N PHE A 119 -15.35 -4.85 -5.91
CA PHE A 119 -16.05 -4.81 -4.63
C PHE A 119 -15.19 -5.40 -3.50
N HIS A 120 -15.20 -4.74 -2.35
CA HIS A 120 -14.56 -5.22 -1.14
C HIS A 120 -15.57 -5.08 0.00
N ALA A 121 -15.88 -6.18 0.67
CA ALA A 121 -16.95 -6.28 1.64
C ALA A 121 -16.44 -7.04 2.87
N PRO A 122 -15.65 -6.41 3.74
CA PRO A 122 -15.30 -6.99 5.02
C PRO A 122 -16.48 -6.90 6.00
N ARG A 123 -16.55 -7.81 6.97
CA ARG A 123 -17.70 -8.00 7.88
C ARG A 123 -18.10 -6.74 8.63
N HIS A 124 -17.11 -5.98 9.08
CA HIS A 124 -17.31 -4.72 9.80
C HIS A 124 -17.96 -3.62 8.93
N GLN A 125 -17.86 -3.71 7.60
CA GLN A 125 -18.45 -2.72 6.68
C GLN A 125 -19.81 -3.14 6.15
N HIS A 126 -19.99 -4.42 5.75
CA HIS A 126 -21.25 -4.84 5.15
C HIS A 126 -22.35 -5.13 6.19
N GLY A 127 -21.99 -5.42 7.45
CA GLY A 127 -22.95 -5.55 8.55
C GLY A 127 -23.97 -6.69 8.42
N LEU A 128 -23.69 -7.69 7.59
CA LEU A 128 -24.56 -8.87 7.40
C LEU A 128 -24.02 -10.01 8.29
N PRO A 129 -24.67 -10.36 9.41
CA PRO A 129 -24.07 -11.18 10.46
C PRO A 129 -23.67 -12.59 10.02
N ASP A 130 -24.43 -13.17 9.08
CA ASP A 130 -24.29 -14.55 8.61
C ASP A 130 -23.35 -14.69 7.40
N TRP A 131 -22.78 -13.58 6.92
CA TRP A 131 -21.89 -13.57 5.76
C TRP A 131 -20.44 -13.34 6.18
N PRO A 132 -19.47 -14.05 5.55
CA PRO A 132 -18.05 -13.84 5.83
C PRO A 132 -17.53 -12.56 5.17
N ASP A 133 -16.29 -12.18 5.49
CA ASP A 133 -15.53 -11.23 4.67
C ASP A 133 -15.52 -11.72 3.21
N ALA A 134 -15.64 -10.78 2.27
CA ALA A 134 -15.66 -11.09 0.85
C ALA A 134 -14.97 -9.99 0.03
N THR A 135 -14.42 -10.38 -1.11
CA THR A 135 -13.82 -9.44 -2.05
C THR A 135 -13.87 -9.99 -3.47
N LEU A 136 -14.01 -9.10 -4.44
CA LEU A 136 -14.07 -9.45 -5.85
C LEU A 136 -13.11 -8.57 -6.63
N GLN A 137 -12.14 -9.24 -7.26
CA GLN A 137 -11.27 -8.70 -8.30
C GLN A 137 -11.70 -9.30 -9.63
N LEU A 138 -11.76 -8.47 -10.66
CA LEU A 138 -11.97 -8.91 -12.05
C LEU A 138 -10.65 -8.92 -12.82
N GLY A 139 -10.65 -9.63 -13.93
CA GLY A 139 -9.44 -9.86 -14.73
C GLY A 139 -9.10 -11.33 -14.67
N ASP A 140 -9.83 -12.12 -15.46
CA ASP A 140 -9.76 -13.57 -15.38
C ASP A 140 -8.33 -14.10 -15.66
N GLY A 141 -7.81 -14.89 -14.71
CA GLY A 141 -6.48 -15.48 -14.77
C GLY A 141 -6.34 -16.48 -15.92
N ASP A 142 -7.40 -17.21 -16.27
CA ASP A 142 -7.36 -18.19 -17.37
C ASP A 142 -7.29 -17.48 -18.73
N HIS A 143 -8.09 -16.43 -18.93
CA HIS A 143 -7.98 -15.60 -20.14
C HIS A 143 -6.59 -14.97 -20.27
N LEU A 144 -6.02 -14.50 -19.16
CA LEU A 144 -4.68 -13.92 -19.14
C LEU A 144 -3.60 -14.97 -19.47
N ALA A 145 -3.68 -16.16 -18.87
CA ALA A 145 -2.73 -17.25 -19.10
C ALA A 145 -2.78 -17.76 -20.55
N VAL A 146 -3.98 -18.07 -21.04
CA VAL A 146 -4.18 -18.58 -22.42
C VAL A 146 -3.72 -17.56 -23.45
N GLN A 147 -4.04 -16.28 -23.24
CA GLN A 147 -3.69 -15.26 -24.21
C GLN A 147 -2.18 -14.96 -24.26
N THR A 148 -1.50 -15.01 -23.12
CA THR A 148 -0.06 -14.71 -23.04
C THR A 148 0.84 -15.92 -23.25
N GLY A 149 0.31 -17.14 -23.08
CA GLY A 149 1.10 -18.36 -23.05
C GLY A 149 1.95 -18.50 -21.77
N ILE A 150 1.67 -17.70 -20.73
CA ILE A 150 2.44 -17.64 -19.48
C ILE A 150 1.57 -18.15 -18.32
N LEU A 151 2.18 -18.92 -17.41
CA LEU A 151 1.54 -19.32 -16.16
C LEU A 151 1.04 -18.07 -15.42
N THR A 152 -0.22 -18.04 -15.00
CA THR A 152 -0.76 -16.86 -14.29
C THR A 152 -1.17 -17.23 -12.88
N ILE A 153 -0.79 -16.41 -11.92
CA ILE A 153 -1.22 -16.46 -10.52
C ILE A 153 -2.10 -15.23 -10.27
N SER A 154 -3.36 -15.43 -9.91
CA SER A 154 -4.33 -14.34 -9.66
C SER A 154 -5.09 -14.54 -8.35
N ASP A 155 -6.06 -13.68 -8.02
CA ASP A 155 -6.98 -13.86 -6.88
C ASP A 155 -6.32 -13.92 -5.48
N PHE A 156 -5.23 -13.15 -5.30
CA PHE A 156 -4.48 -13.09 -4.04
C PHE A 156 -5.37 -12.73 -2.85
N ARG A 157 -6.24 -11.71 -2.98
CA ARG A 157 -7.12 -11.27 -1.88
C ARG A 157 -8.18 -12.31 -1.53
N GLN A 158 -8.74 -13.01 -2.52
CA GLN A 158 -9.73 -14.06 -2.27
C GLN A 158 -9.11 -15.22 -1.47
N LYS A 159 -7.85 -15.60 -1.78
CA LYS A 159 -7.14 -16.62 -1.00
C LYS A 159 -6.90 -16.16 0.44
N HIS A 160 -6.52 -14.89 0.62
CA HIS A 160 -6.35 -14.30 1.95
C HIS A 160 -7.67 -14.32 2.75
N VAL A 161 -8.79 -13.98 2.11
CA VAL A 161 -10.13 -14.06 2.72
C VAL A 161 -10.50 -15.50 3.09
N ALA A 162 -10.26 -16.45 2.18
CA ALA A 162 -10.52 -17.87 2.45
C ALA A 162 -9.69 -18.41 3.63
N ALA A 163 -8.55 -17.81 3.94
CA ALA A 163 -7.72 -18.14 5.09
C ALA A 163 -8.10 -17.37 6.38
N GLY A 164 -9.22 -16.65 6.39
CA GLY A 164 -9.77 -15.97 7.56
C GLY A 164 -9.29 -14.53 7.76
N GLY A 165 -8.58 -13.95 6.81
CA GLY A 165 -8.26 -12.52 6.81
C GLY A 165 -9.31 -11.67 6.07
N GLN A 166 -9.12 -10.35 5.99
CA GLN A 166 -10.09 -9.46 5.34
C GLN A 166 -9.86 -9.27 3.83
N GLY A 167 -8.70 -9.68 3.31
CA GLY A 167 -8.28 -9.50 1.90
C GLY A 167 -7.41 -8.26 1.68
N ALA A 168 -7.13 -7.50 2.74
CA ALA A 168 -6.26 -6.33 2.76
C ALA A 168 -5.77 -6.05 4.19
N PRO A 169 -4.68 -5.29 4.36
CA PRO A 169 -3.69 -4.93 3.33
C PRO A 169 -2.77 -6.11 3.01
N LEU A 170 -2.50 -6.37 1.72
CA LEU A 170 -1.50 -7.37 1.32
C LEU A 170 -0.07 -6.81 1.30
N ALA A 171 0.08 -5.49 1.36
CA ALA A 171 1.37 -4.80 1.31
C ALA A 171 2.33 -5.25 2.42
N VAL A 172 1.80 -5.64 3.60
CA VAL A 172 2.60 -6.11 4.74
C VAL A 172 3.48 -7.32 4.36
N TYR A 173 3.01 -8.21 3.48
CA TYR A 173 3.82 -9.33 2.99
C TYR A 173 5.03 -8.86 2.18
N GLY A 174 4.81 -8.03 1.17
CA GLY A 174 5.90 -7.52 0.34
C GLY A 174 6.83 -6.63 1.15
N ASP A 175 6.28 -5.77 2.01
CA ASP A 175 7.07 -4.92 2.88
C ASP A 175 8.01 -5.74 3.77
N TYR A 176 7.50 -6.79 4.41
CA TYR A 176 8.33 -7.69 5.20
C TYR A 176 9.38 -8.43 4.37
N LEU A 177 9.01 -9.02 3.23
CA LEU A 177 9.93 -9.86 2.44
C LEU A 177 11.02 -9.03 1.74
N ILE A 178 10.70 -7.82 1.30
CA ILE A 178 11.63 -6.97 0.55
C ILE A 178 12.45 -6.09 1.48
N PHE A 179 11.78 -5.47 2.45
CA PHE A 179 12.34 -4.37 3.20
C PHE A 179 12.77 -4.77 4.61
N SER A 180 12.59 -6.01 5.06
CA SER A 180 13.22 -6.45 6.30
C SER A 180 14.73 -6.60 6.13
N GLN A 181 15.49 -6.28 7.17
CA GLN A 181 16.95 -6.36 7.15
C GLN A 181 17.46 -6.92 8.47
N PRO A 182 18.24 -8.03 8.45
CA PRO A 182 18.82 -8.58 9.67
C PRO A 182 19.65 -7.53 10.41
N GLY A 183 19.38 -7.37 11.71
CA GLY A 183 20.08 -6.43 12.58
C GLY A 183 19.65 -4.96 12.45
N GLU A 184 18.65 -4.65 11.62
CA GLU A 184 18.20 -3.28 11.39
C GLU A 184 16.68 -3.16 11.53
N ASP A 185 16.24 -2.43 12.55
CA ASP A 185 14.83 -2.10 12.71
C ASP A 185 14.42 -0.99 11.73
N ARG A 186 13.31 -1.20 11.03
CA ARG A 186 12.81 -0.28 10.00
C ARG A 186 11.36 0.11 10.23
N LEU A 187 11.05 1.37 9.93
CA LEU A 187 9.70 1.92 9.87
C LEU A 187 9.44 2.34 8.43
N LEU A 188 8.48 1.70 7.76
CA LEU A 188 7.99 2.18 6.47
C LEU A 188 6.89 3.21 6.76
N LEU A 189 7.26 4.50 6.74
CA LEU A 189 6.43 5.61 7.17
C LEU A 189 5.71 6.24 5.96
N ASN A 190 4.41 5.99 5.83
CA ASN A 190 3.58 6.64 4.81
C ASN A 190 2.97 7.93 5.35
N LEU A 191 3.27 9.05 4.69
CA LEU A 191 2.75 10.39 4.99
C LEU A 191 1.65 10.77 3.99
N GLY A 192 0.55 10.03 4.01
CA GLY A 192 -0.65 10.29 3.20
C GLY A 192 -1.59 11.32 3.85
N GLY A 193 -2.89 11.24 3.57
CA GLY A 193 -3.88 12.03 4.33
C GLY A 193 -3.83 11.75 5.83
N ILE A 194 -3.77 10.46 6.17
CA ILE A 194 -3.42 9.93 7.50
C ILE A 194 -1.98 9.40 7.44
N ALA A 195 -1.20 9.69 8.46
CA ALA A 195 0.14 9.15 8.61
C ALA A 195 0.06 7.76 9.27
N ASN A 196 0.82 6.82 8.74
CA ASN A 196 0.96 5.48 9.32
C ASN A 196 2.37 4.94 9.11
N PHE A 197 2.76 3.95 9.92
CA PHE A 197 3.96 3.17 9.64
C PHE A 197 3.69 1.68 9.71
N THR A 198 4.49 0.92 8.96
CA THR A 198 4.69 -0.53 9.18
C THR A 198 6.06 -0.73 9.84
N TYR A 199 6.09 -1.42 10.98
CA TYR A 199 7.33 -1.80 11.66
C TYR A 199 7.85 -3.14 11.14
N LEU A 200 9.11 -3.15 10.73
CA LEU A 200 9.84 -4.35 10.33
C LEU A 200 10.99 -4.58 11.33
N PRO A 201 10.97 -5.68 12.10
CA PRO A 201 11.95 -5.92 13.13
C PRO A 201 13.27 -6.43 12.54
N GLY A 202 14.39 -5.93 13.05
CA GLY A 202 15.72 -6.41 12.65
C GLY A 202 16.00 -7.86 13.09
N SER A 203 15.21 -8.39 14.02
CA SER A 203 15.22 -9.81 14.40
C SER A 203 14.61 -10.74 13.34
N LEU A 204 13.91 -10.17 12.35
CA LEU A 204 13.09 -10.90 11.38
C LEU A 204 11.98 -11.75 12.02
N ALA A 205 11.55 -11.42 13.23
CA ALA A 205 10.41 -12.10 13.83
C ALA A 205 9.12 -11.60 13.18
N ALA A 206 8.61 -12.37 12.21
CA ALA A 206 7.37 -12.04 11.50
C ALA A 206 6.18 -11.69 12.42
N PRO A 207 5.96 -12.34 13.59
CA PRO A 207 4.88 -11.96 14.51
C PRO A 207 4.98 -10.56 15.10
N ASP A 208 6.18 -9.96 15.13
CA ASP A 208 6.41 -8.62 15.69
C ASP A 208 6.16 -7.51 14.65
N VAL A 209 5.89 -7.87 13.39
CA VAL A 209 5.51 -6.91 12.35
C VAL A 209 4.11 -6.38 12.62
N PHE A 210 3.93 -5.07 12.60
CA PHE A 210 2.60 -4.46 12.74
C PHE A 210 2.54 -3.14 11.98
N SER A 211 1.33 -2.67 11.68
CA SER A 211 1.09 -1.37 11.06
C SER A 211 0.19 -0.54 11.96
N THR A 212 0.37 0.77 12.01
CA THR A 212 -0.50 1.62 12.83
C THR A 212 -0.64 3.00 12.24
N ASP A 213 -1.83 3.58 12.36
CA ASP A 213 -2.01 4.99 12.11
C ASP A 213 -1.46 5.78 13.31
N THR A 214 -0.79 6.89 13.00
CA THR A 214 -0.14 7.76 13.97
C THR A 214 -0.89 9.08 14.16
N GLY A 215 -1.88 9.35 13.31
CA GLY A 215 -2.69 10.56 13.30
C GLY A 215 -2.76 11.18 11.91
N PRO A 216 -3.08 12.48 11.79
CA PRO A 216 -3.12 13.13 10.49
C PRO A 216 -1.73 13.20 9.86
N GLY A 217 -1.67 12.94 8.55
CA GLY A 217 -0.54 13.30 7.71
C GLY A 217 -0.81 14.67 7.08
N ASN A 218 -1.30 14.66 5.84
CA ASN A 218 -1.61 15.88 5.07
C ASN A 218 -3.08 16.32 5.15
N THR A 219 -4.01 15.47 5.62
CA THR A 219 -5.46 15.74 5.43
C THR A 219 -5.91 17.08 6.03
N LEU A 220 -5.38 17.44 7.21
CA LEU A 220 -5.68 18.72 7.86
C LEU A 220 -4.96 19.88 7.16
N LEU A 221 -3.70 19.70 6.74
CA LEU A 221 -2.94 20.71 6.00
C LEU A 221 -3.69 21.09 4.72
N ASP A 222 -4.02 20.10 3.91
CA ASP A 222 -4.72 20.29 2.64
C ASP A 222 -6.10 20.95 2.85
N ALA A 223 -6.83 20.54 3.89
CA ALA A 223 -8.14 21.11 4.20
C ALA A 223 -8.06 22.60 4.56
N PHE A 224 -7.05 23.01 5.34
CA PHE A 224 -6.88 24.41 5.71
C PHE A 224 -6.24 25.24 4.60
N VAL A 225 -5.36 24.65 3.77
CA VAL A 225 -4.86 25.33 2.56
C VAL A 225 -6.02 25.66 1.62
N ARG A 226 -6.87 24.70 1.28
CA ARG A 226 -8.05 24.95 0.43
C ARG A 226 -8.99 26.01 1.00
N MET A 227 -9.09 26.09 2.33
CA MET A 227 -9.95 27.05 3.02
C MET A 227 -9.42 28.49 2.94
N TYR A 228 -8.11 28.69 3.08
CA TYR A 228 -7.50 30.02 3.12
C TYR A 228 -6.90 30.48 1.79
N TYR A 229 -6.57 29.53 0.91
CA TYR A 229 -5.94 29.75 -0.39
C TYR A 229 -6.69 28.95 -1.47
N PRO A 230 -7.86 29.41 -1.94
CA PRO A 230 -8.76 28.64 -2.81
C PRO A 230 -8.19 28.22 -4.18
N THR A 231 -7.04 28.75 -4.57
CA THR A 231 -6.33 28.37 -5.80
C THR A 231 -5.29 27.27 -5.58
N GLN A 232 -5.12 26.79 -4.35
CA GLN A 232 -4.14 25.77 -3.96
C GLN A 232 -4.86 24.57 -3.32
N GLU A 233 -4.45 23.37 -3.70
CA GLU A 233 -5.01 22.12 -3.18
C GLU A 233 -4.29 21.61 -1.92
N TYR A 234 -3.02 21.98 -1.76
CA TYR A 234 -2.14 21.58 -0.66
C TYR A 234 -0.98 22.59 -0.52
N ASP A 235 -0.21 22.51 0.57
CA ASP A 235 0.95 23.40 0.81
C ASP A 235 2.18 22.88 0.05
N GLU A 236 2.35 23.35 -1.19
CA GLU A 236 3.43 22.92 -2.08
C GLU A 236 4.80 23.21 -1.46
N GLY A 237 5.58 22.15 -1.24
CA GLY A 237 6.90 22.24 -0.59
C GLY A 237 6.86 22.76 0.85
N GLY A 238 5.69 22.77 1.51
CA GLY A 238 5.55 23.35 2.85
C GLY A 238 5.81 24.86 2.89
N ALA A 239 5.67 25.56 1.77
CA ALA A 239 6.05 26.98 1.65
C ALA A 239 5.25 27.91 2.57
N LEU A 240 3.97 27.61 2.81
CA LEU A 240 3.11 28.38 3.72
C LEU A 240 3.46 28.06 5.17
N ALA A 241 3.58 26.77 5.52
CA ALA A 241 3.95 26.34 6.87
C ALA A 241 5.34 26.88 7.28
N ALA A 242 6.30 26.97 6.34
CA ALA A 242 7.64 27.50 6.59
C ALA A 242 7.65 28.98 7.03
N GLN A 243 6.62 29.75 6.67
CA GLN A 243 6.49 31.17 7.01
C GLN A 243 5.80 31.40 8.35
N GLY A 244 5.16 30.37 8.90
CA GLY A 244 4.45 30.45 10.17
C GLY A 244 5.32 30.10 11.37
N THR A 245 4.80 30.39 12.55
CA THR A 245 5.36 29.98 13.83
C THR A 245 4.43 28.98 14.52
N VAL A 246 4.98 27.87 14.98
CA VAL A 246 4.23 26.85 15.74
C VAL A 246 3.66 27.47 17.02
N HIS A 247 2.37 27.28 17.27
CA HIS A 247 1.71 27.74 18.49
C HIS A 247 1.65 26.62 19.56
N PRO A 248 2.46 26.69 20.64
CA PRO A 248 2.65 25.54 21.55
C PRO A 248 1.38 25.09 22.26
N ALA A 249 0.52 26.02 22.70
CA ALA A 249 -0.70 25.64 23.41
C ALA A 249 -1.73 24.97 22.51
N LEU A 250 -1.80 25.36 21.23
CA LEU A 250 -2.70 24.73 20.26
C LEU A 250 -2.19 23.33 19.93
N LEU A 251 -0.88 23.18 19.69
CA LEU A 251 -0.25 21.89 19.47
C LEU A 251 -0.50 20.93 20.64
N ALA A 252 -0.27 21.37 21.88
CA ALA A 252 -0.52 20.56 23.07
C ALA A 252 -2.00 20.14 23.17
N GLN A 253 -2.93 21.05 22.86
CA GLN A 253 -4.36 20.76 22.88
C GLN A 253 -4.80 19.80 21.76
N LEU A 254 -4.16 19.87 20.58
CA LEU A 254 -4.36 18.93 19.48
C LEU A 254 -3.82 17.54 19.84
N LEU A 255 -2.73 17.43 20.60
CA LEU A 255 -2.17 16.15 21.02
C LEU A 255 -2.87 15.54 22.26
N ALA A 256 -3.69 16.33 22.97
CA ALA A 256 -4.40 15.89 24.17
C ALA A 256 -5.57 14.93 23.90
N HIS A 257 -5.90 14.62 22.64
CA HIS A 257 -6.98 13.70 22.32
C HIS A 257 -6.62 12.25 22.70
N PRO A 258 -7.56 11.45 23.24
CA PRO A 258 -7.30 10.08 23.70
C PRO A 258 -6.66 9.17 22.66
N PHE A 259 -6.95 9.38 21.38
CA PHE A 259 -6.32 8.67 20.26
C PHE A 259 -4.80 8.55 20.42
N PHE A 260 -4.10 9.61 20.82
CA PHE A 260 -2.63 9.57 20.92
C PHE A 260 -2.12 8.70 22.08
N ALA A 261 -2.97 8.41 23.08
CA ALA A 261 -2.65 7.56 24.23
C ALA A 261 -3.08 6.08 24.06
N GLU A 262 -3.88 5.77 23.04
CA GLU A 262 -4.32 4.40 22.73
C GLU A 262 -3.15 3.45 22.47
N GLU A 263 -3.33 2.18 22.84
CA GLU A 263 -2.40 1.09 22.51
C GLU A 263 -2.29 0.89 21.00
N LEU A 264 -1.14 0.37 20.57
CA LEU A 264 -0.87 0.05 19.18
C LEU A 264 -1.07 -1.46 18.96
N PRO A 265 -1.53 -1.89 17.78
CA PRO A 265 -1.86 -1.06 16.61
C PRO A 265 -3.25 -0.40 16.70
N LYS A 266 -3.40 0.76 16.08
CA LYS A 266 -4.67 1.51 15.98
C LYS A 266 -4.88 2.11 14.60
N THR A 267 -6.13 2.49 14.31
CA THR A 267 -6.53 3.07 13.03
C THR A 267 -7.38 4.32 13.20
N THR A 268 -7.34 5.25 12.24
CA THR A 268 -8.11 6.49 12.24
C THR A 268 -8.27 7.03 10.82
N GLY A 269 -9.18 7.99 10.65
CA GLY A 269 -9.35 8.70 9.40
C GLY A 269 -9.82 10.15 9.56
N PRO A 270 -10.21 10.78 8.43
CA PRO A 270 -10.78 12.13 8.42
C PRO A 270 -12.08 12.25 9.24
N GLU A 271 -12.75 11.15 9.58
CA GLU A 271 -13.88 11.15 10.51
C GLU A 271 -13.52 11.69 11.90
N LEU A 272 -12.27 11.48 12.34
CA LEU A 272 -11.74 12.08 13.56
C LEU A 272 -10.94 13.36 13.25
N PHE A 273 -9.95 13.26 12.37
CA PHE A 273 -9.03 14.37 12.06
C PHE A 273 -9.56 15.23 10.92
N ASN A 274 -10.52 16.09 11.22
CA ASN A 274 -11.13 17.05 10.29
C ASN A 274 -10.99 18.51 10.79
N PRO A 275 -11.42 19.51 10.00
CA PRO A 275 -11.36 20.90 10.43
C PRO A 275 -12.15 21.22 11.72
N ASP A 276 -13.20 20.47 12.07
CA ASP A 276 -13.93 20.69 13.32
C ASP A 276 -13.11 20.28 14.54
N TYR A 277 -12.30 19.22 14.44
CA TYR A 277 -11.33 18.84 15.46
C TYR A 277 -10.38 20.01 15.79
N VAL A 278 -9.84 20.65 14.76
CA VAL A 278 -8.92 21.79 14.90
C VAL A 278 -9.64 23.03 15.45
N ARG A 279 -10.84 23.35 14.95
CA ARG A 279 -11.65 24.47 15.47
C ARG A 279 -11.99 24.29 16.95
N ALA A 280 -12.34 23.07 17.37
CA ALA A 280 -12.61 22.77 18.76
C ALA A 280 -11.37 22.95 19.64
N ALA A 281 -10.19 22.55 19.16
CA ALA A 281 -8.93 22.81 19.84
C ALA A 281 -8.65 24.32 19.92
N GLN A 282 -8.81 25.06 18.83
CA GLN A 282 -8.62 26.51 18.79
C GLN A 282 -9.56 27.25 19.75
N ALA A 283 -10.81 26.81 19.88
CA ALA A 283 -11.76 27.38 20.82
C ALA A 283 -11.29 27.20 22.27
N ARG A 284 -10.78 26.02 22.63
CA ARG A 284 -10.26 25.72 23.98
C ARG A 284 -8.99 26.51 24.32
N THR A 285 -8.18 26.84 23.31
CA THR A 285 -6.92 27.58 23.50
C THR A 285 -7.03 29.06 23.18
N ALA A 286 -8.22 29.55 22.82
CA ALA A 286 -8.46 30.92 22.33
C ALA A 286 -7.57 31.32 21.13
N THR A 287 -7.23 30.37 20.24
CA THR A 287 -6.32 30.55 19.09
C THR A 287 -7.04 30.61 17.75
N GLY A 288 -8.33 30.99 17.73
CA GLY A 288 -9.09 31.20 16.48
C GLY A 288 -8.61 32.41 15.66
N HIS A 289 -7.76 33.26 16.24
CA HIS A 289 -7.19 34.45 15.62
C HIS A 289 -5.81 34.21 14.97
N LEU A 290 -5.26 32.98 15.07
CA LEU A 290 -3.97 32.66 14.45
C LEU A 290 -4.02 32.94 12.95
N SER A 291 -2.89 33.42 12.42
CA SER A 291 -2.74 33.54 10.98
C SER A 291 -2.84 32.15 10.32
N PRO A 292 -3.28 32.06 9.05
CA PRO A 292 -3.24 30.80 8.31
C PRO A 292 -1.85 30.16 8.29
N LEU A 293 -0.79 30.97 8.22
CA LEU A 293 0.60 30.49 8.22
C LEU A 293 0.97 29.83 9.56
N ASP A 294 0.66 30.48 10.69
CA ASP A 294 0.92 29.91 12.03
C ASP A 294 0.10 28.64 12.28
N LEU A 295 -1.14 28.60 11.79
CA LEU A 295 -1.96 27.40 11.87
C LEU A 295 -1.34 26.25 11.06
N LEU A 296 -0.93 26.49 9.81
CA LEU A 296 -0.28 25.47 8.98
C LEU A 296 1.06 25.00 9.55
N ALA A 297 1.86 25.91 10.12
CA ALA A 297 3.08 25.55 10.85
C ALA A 297 2.76 24.65 12.06
N THR A 298 1.73 25.00 12.83
CA THR A 298 1.28 24.21 14.00
C THR A 298 0.75 22.84 13.60
N LEU A 299 -0.02 22.75 12.51
CA LEU A 299 -0.56 21.48 11.99
C LEU A 299 0.54 20.59 11.40
N THR A 300 1.56 21.18 10.76
CA THR A 300 2.73 20.43 10.27
C THR A 300 3.49 19.80 11.43
N GLU A 301 3.71 20.58 12.49
CA GLU A 301 4.33 20.09 13.73
C GLU A 301 3.45 19.04 14.44
N PHE A 302 2.12 19.17 14.36
CA PHE A 302 1.16 18.22 14.91
C PHE A 302 1.24 16.85 14.23
N SER A 303 1.31 16.81 12.89
CA SER A 303 1.50 15.55 12.14
C SER A 303 2.81 14.86 12.54
N ALA A 304 3.92 15.61 12.62
CA ALA A 304 5.21 15.07 13.07
C ALA A 304 5.17 14.59 14.54
N ALA A 305 4.46 15.30 15.41
CA ALA A 305 4.28 14.93 16.81
C ALA A 305 3.50 13.62 16.98
N GLY A 306 2.45 13.41 16.20
CA GLY A 306 1.68 12.17 16.21
C GLY A 306 2.53 10.96 15.85
N VAL A 307 3.35 11.07 14.79
CA VAL A 307 4.33 10.03 14.41
C VAL A 307 5.32 9.76 15.55
N ALA A 308 5.91 10.81 16.12
CA ALA A 308 6.88 10.65 17.20
C ALA A 308 6.29 9.94 18.43
N LEU A 309 5.10 10.36 18.88
CA LEU A 309 4.42 9.71 20.00
C LEU A 309 4.12 8.23 19.74
N ALA A 310 3.73 7.87 18.52
CA ALA A 310 3.48 6.47 18.16
C ALA A 310 4.78 5.65 18.19
N VAL A 311 5.90 6.19 17.66
CA VAL A 311 7.22 5.54 17.70
C VAL A 311 7.70 5.38 19.15
N GLU A 312 7.61 6.43 19.96
CA GLU A 312 8.00 6.38 21.38
C GLU A 312 7.16 5.39 22.18
N ARG A 313 5.86 5.30 21.89
CA ARG A 313 4.94 4.35 22.53
C ARG A 313 5.29 2.90 22.17
N ALA A 314 5.60 2.65 20.90
CA ALA A 314 5.93 1.31 20.43
C ALA A 314 7.28 0.81 20.95
N PHE A 315 8.26 1.71 21.08
CA PHE A 315 9.66 1.30 21.16
C PHE A 315 10.49 1.98 22.25
N GLY A 316 9.93 2.98 22.93
CA GLY A 316 10.65 3.88 23.82
C GLY A 316 11.35 5.02 23.07
N ALA A 317 11.72 6.07 23.82
CA ALA A 317 12.15 7.34 23.23
C ALA A 317 13.54 7.35 22.60
N GLN A 318 14.34 6.31 22.78
CA GLN A 318 15.76 6.32 22.42
C GLN A 318 16.16 5.22 21.44
N ARG A 319 15.23 4.36 21.02
CA ARG A 319 15.57 3.27 20.09
C ARG A 319 15.78 3.86 18.69
N PRO A 320 16.94 3.61 18.05
CA PRO A 320 17.23 4.11 16.71
C PRO A 320 16.54 3.23 15.66
N PHE A 321 16.07 3.85 14.58
CA PHE A 321 15.41 3.19 13.45
C PHE A 321 15.85 3.81 12.13
N TRP A 322 15.75 3.04 11.06
CA TRP A 322 15.59 3.63 9.74
C TRP A 322 14.10 3.86 9.46
N ALA A 323 13.72 5.10 9.21
CA ALA A 323 12.40 5.50 8.76
C ALA A 323 12.44 5.76 7.25
N TYR A 324 11.80 4.90 6.47
CA TYR A 324 11.67 5.06 5.02
C TYR A 324 10.33 5.73 4.73
N ALA A 325 10.38 7.01 4.39
CA ALA A 325 9.22 7.83 4.09
C ALA A 325 8.65 7.52 2.69
N SER A 326 7.33 7.54 2.60
CA SER A 326 6.54 7.47 1.36
C SER A 326 5.30 8.39 1.45
N GLY A 327 4.53 8.49 0.38
CA GLY A 327 3.31 9.31 0.32
C GLY A 327 3.59 10.80 0.14
N GLY A 328 2.56 11.59 -0.18
CA GLY A 328 2.71 13.00 -0.57
C GLY A 328 3.47 13.88 0.44
N GLY A 329 3.34 13.58 1.74
CA GLY A 329 3.98 14.36 2.81
C GLY A 329 5.51 14.23 2.83
N MET A 330 6.09 13.21 2.19
CA MET A 330 7.55 13.09 2.06
C MET A 330 8.16 14.22 1.23
N HIS A 331 7.35 14.87 0.37
CA HIS A 331 7.77 16.01 -0.45
C HIS A 331 7.66 17.35 0.29
N ASN A 332 7.15 17.37 1.53
CA ASN A 332 7.10 18.56 2.37
C ASN A 332 8.36 18.64 3.26
N PRO A 333 9.39 19.45 2.90
CA PRO A 333 10.62 19.55 3.68
C PRO A 333 10.41 20.08 5.10
N VAL A 334 9.36 20.88 5.35
CA VAL A 334 9.03 21.38 6.69
C VAL A 334 8.55 20.24 7.59
N LEU A 335 7.67 19.38 7.06
CA LEU A 335 7.21 18.17 7.76
C LEU A 335 8.37 17.21 8.03
N MET A 336 9.21 16.95 7.03
CA MET A 336 10.38 16.08 7.19
C MET A 336 11.39 16.62 8.21
N ALA A 337 11.62 17.94 8.23
CA ALA A 337 12.47 18.58 9.25
C ALA A 337 11.84 18.48 10.65
N ALA A 338 10.52 18.64 10.79
CA ALA A 338 9.82 18.47 12.06
C ALA A 338 9.94 17.02 12.58
N LEU A 339 9.79 16.03 11.70
CA LEU A 339 10.01 14.61 12.03
C LEU A 339 11.44 14.34 12.52
N GLN A 340 12.45 14.85 11.82
CA GLN A 340 13.85 14.71 12.22
C GLN A 340 14.16 15.35 13.58
N ARG A 341 13.58 16.52 13.88
CA ARG A 341 13.73 17.15 15.21
C ARG A 341 13.10 16.33 16.33
N ARG A 342 11.97 15.68 16.07
CA ARG A 342 11.24 14.89 17.07
C ARG A 342 11.76 13.48 17.25
N LEU A 343 12.39 12.94 16.21
CA LEU A 343 12.99 11.61 16.21
C LEU A 343 14.48 11.71 15.84
N PRO A 344 15.31 12.42 16.63
CA PRO A 344 16.72 12.64 16.31
C PRO A 344 17.56 11.35 16.30
N GLN A 345 17.06 10.29 16.94
CA GLN A 345 17.65 8.96 16.93
C GLN A 345 17.35 8.17 15.64
N CYS A 346 16.37 8.60 14.85
CA CYS A 346 15.97 7.94 13.62
C CYS A 346 16.71 8.51 12.41
N ARG A 347 17.05 7.64 11.47
CA ARG A 347 17.56 8.03 10.15
C ARG A 347 16.41 8.01 9.16
N PHE A 348 16.29 9.05 8.34
CA PHE A 348 15.23 9.16 7.35
C PHE A 348 15.78 8.95 5.94
N ALA A 349 15.09 8.15 5.15
CA ALA A 349 15.33 7.96 3.72
C ALA A 349 13.97 7.77 3.02
N THR A 350 13.96 7.62 1.69
CA THR A 350 12.76 7.23 0.94
C THR A 350 12.86 5.77 0.55
N THR A 351 11.74 5.14 0.14
CA THR A 351 11.77 3.75 -0.36
C THR A 351 12.64 3.57 -1.61
N GLU A 352 12.97 4.65 -2.33
CA GLU A 352 13.92 4.63 -3.45
C GLU A 352 15.32 4.17 -3.00
N ALA A 353 15.74 4.52 -1.77
CA ALA A 353 17.00 4.04 -1.19
C ALA A 353 17.03 2.53 -0.98
N LEU A 354 15.87 1.86 -1.03
CA LEU A 354 15.71 0.40 -0.96
C LEU A 354 15.66 -0.26 -2.35
N GLY A 355 15.88 0.51 -3.42
CA GLY A 355 15.97 -0.01 -4.80
C GLY A 355 14.64 -0.27 -5.50
N ILE A 356 13.52 0.19 -4.93
CA ILE A 356 12.18 0.07 -5.54
C ILE A 356 11.57 1.46 -5.69
N ALA A 357 11.30 1.83 -6.95
CA ALA A 357 10.56 3.04 -7.27
C ALA A 357 9.16 3.00 -6.63
N PRO A 358 8.68 4.08 -5.99
CA PRO A 358 7.37 4.11 -5.33
C PRO A 358 6.21 3.63 -6.23
N ASP A 359 6.18 4.09 -7.49
CA ASP A 359 5.13 3.74 -8.46
C ASP A 359 5.14 2.25 -8.85
N ALA A 360 6.31 1.60 -8.80
CA ALA A 360 6.44 0.17 -9.10
C ALA A 360 6.08 -0.73 -7.91
N LYS A 361 6.03 -0.19 -6.69
CA LYS A 361 5.97 -0.96 -5.45
C LYS A 361 4.81 -1.97 -5.43
N GLU A 362 3.61 -1.56 -5.82
CA GLU A 362 2.44 -2.43 -5.74
C GLU A 362 2.47 -3.55 -6.77
N ALA A 363 2.89 -3.27 -8.01
CA ALA A 363 3.09 -4.32 -9.02
C ALA A 363 4.18 -5.31 -8.59
N VAL A 364 5.31 -4.81 -8.05
CA VAL A 364 6.40 -5.64 -7.53
C VAL A 364 5.94 -6.53 -6.37
N LEU A 365 5.10 -6.01 -5.47
CA LEU A 365 4.47 -6.81 -4.41
C LEU A 365 3.78 -8.04 -4.97
N PHE A 366 2.96 -7.92 -6.03
CA PHE A 366 2.29 -9.09 -6.62
C PHE A 366 3.28 -10.08 -7.23
N ALA A 367 4.34 -9.60 -7.89
CA ALA A 367 5.40 -10.47 -8.40
C ALA A 367 6.05 -11.31 -7.27
N ILE A 368 6.23 -10.72 -6.09
CA ILE A 368 6.77 -11.42 -4.92
C ILE A 368 5.75 -12.37 -4.31
N LEU A 369 4.48 -11.99 -4.22
CA LEU A 369 3.45 -12.93 -3.74
C LEU A 369 3.38 -14.16 -4.65
N ALA A 370 3.51 -14.00 -5.96
CA ALA A 370 3.65 -15.11 -6.89
C ALA A 370 4.94 -15.92 -6.68
N ASN A 371 6.07 -15.26 -6.38
CA ASN A 371 7.32 -15.93 -6.01
C ASN A 371 7.13 -16.84 -4.79
N GLU A 372 6.49 -16.34 -3.74
CA GLU A 372 6.18 -17.11 -2.54
C GLU A 372 5.18 -18.24 -2.82
N THR A 373 4.21 -18.03 -3.70
CA THR A 373 3.30 -19.12 -4.12
C THR A 373 3.99 -20.22 -4.89
N LEU A 374 5.03 -19.88 -5.67
CA LEU A 374 5.78 -20.85 -6.46
C LEU A 374 6.83 -21.60 -5.65
N ALA A 375 7.51 -20.93 -4.72
CA ALA A 375 8.72 -21.46 -4.09
C ALA A 375 8.75 -21.30 -2.57
N GLY A 376 7.94 -20.43 -1.99
CA GLY A 376 7.94 -20.13 -0.57
C GLY A 376 7.09 -21.08 0.27
N GLU A 377 7.20 -20.88 1.58
CA GLU A 377 6.34 -21.52 2.57
C GLU A 377 5.42 -20.47 3.20
N PRO A 378 4.14 -20.79 3.46
CA PRO A 378 3.25 -19.87 4.13
C PRO A 378 3.79 -19.46 5.51
N MET A 379 3.90 -18.16 5.76
CA MET A 379 4.27 -17.64 7.07
C MET A 379 3.25 -16.62 7.59
N PRO A 380 2.88 -16.68 8.88
CA PRO A 380 2.06 -15.64 9.46
C PRO A 380 2.93 -14.40 9.69
N ILE A 381 2.41 -13.24 9.33
CA ILE A 381 3.04 -11.95 9.61
C ILE A 381 2.14 -11.17 10.54
N GLY A 382 2.74 -10.57 11.57
CA GLY A 382 2.04 -9.90 12.66
C GLY A 382 1.26 -10.81 13.59
N ALA A 383 0.59 -10.18 14.55
CA ALA A 383 -0.13 -10.83 15.63
C ALA A 383 -1.52 -10.21 15.87
N GLY A 384 -2.36 -10.90 16.64
CA GLY A 384 -3.69 -10.42 17.02
C GLY A 384 -4.60 -10.12 15.82
N GLN A 385 -5.26 -8.96 15.85
CA GLN A 385 -6.17 -8.51 14.78
C GLN A 385 -5.46 -8.12 13.49
N GLN A 386 -4.15 -7.85 13.54
CA GLN A 386 -3.33 -7.52 12.37
C GLN A 386 -2.59 -8.72 11.79
N ARG A 387 -2.79 -9.90 12.38
CA ARG A 387 -2.17 -11.12 11.89
C ARG A 387 -2.67 -11.40 10.48
N VAL A 388 -1.72 -11.44 9.56
CA VAL A 388 -1.94 -11.88 8.19
C VAL A 388 -1.87 -13.42 8.18
N PRO A 389 -2.88 -14.13 7.65
CA PRO A 389 -2.96 -15.58 7.75
C PRO A 389 -1.87 -16.27 6.93
N ALA A 390 -1.21 -17.27 7.51
CA ALA A 390 -0.17 -18.05 6.85
C ALA A 390 -0.75 -18.91 5.72
N VAL A 391 -0.85 -18.34 4.51
CA VAL A 391 -1.36 -19.02 3.32
C VAL A 391 -0.56 -18.63 2.08
N ALA A 392 -0.27 -19.59 1.21
CA ALA A 392 0.23 -19.29 -0.13
C ALA A 392 -0.88 -18.62 -0.93
N LEU A 393 -0.65 -17.38 -1.37
CA LEU A 393 -1.69 -16.54 -1.95
C LEU A 393 -1.97 -16.87 -3.42
N GLY A 394 -3.19 -16.59 -3.84
CA GLY A 394 -3.61 -16.68 -5.23
C GLY A 394 -4.02 -18.08 -5.74
N LYS A 395 -4.35 -18.14 -7.03
CA LYS A 395 -4.81 -19.31 -7.78
C LYS A 395 -4.00 -19.42 -9.06
N ILE A 396 -3.66 -20.64 -9.46
CA ILE A 396 -2.82 -20.89 -10.64
C ILE A 396 -3.72 -21.19 -11.85
N SER A 397 -3.53 -20.42 -12.92
CA SER A 397 -4.14 -20.57 -14.23
C SER A 397 -3.09 -21.03 -15.25
N PHE A 398 -3.40 -22.12 -15.96
CA PHE A 398 -2.49 -22.71 -16.95
C PHE A 398 -2.79 -22.20 -18.37
N PRO A 399 -1.77 -21.97 -19.21
CA PRO A 399 -1.95 -21.40 -20.55
C PRO A 399 -2.56 -22.34 -21.60
N GLY A 400 -2.65 -23.65 -21.32
CA GLY A 400 -3.16 -24.67 -22.26
C GLY A 400 -2.32 -25.91 -22.30
#